data_AF-A0A0P4WLK2-F1
#
_entry.id   AF-A0A0P4WLK2-F1
#
_cell.length_a   1.000
_cell.length_b   1.000
_cell.length_c   1.000
_cell.angle_alpha   90.00
_cell.angle_beta   90.00
_cell.angle_gamma   90.00
#
_symmetry.space_group_name_H-M   'P 1'
#
loop_
_entity.id
_entity.type
_entity.pdbx_description
1 polymer ?
#
loop_
_entity_poly.entity_id
_entity_poly.type
_entity_poly.pdbx_seq_one_letter_code
_entity_poly.pdbx_strand_id
1 'polypeptide(L)'
;MVVVGPQGLDHPVGQQGGEGDVCSGMTCEYGSTCTVLRDGLPRCSCKLDCSNVPQSPVCASDLKMYSNECLMIREGCQRQVELRLRPLELCEGTWWMHD
;
A
#
# COMPACT_ATOMS: atom_id res chain seq x y z
N MET A 1 -22.13 -24.03 21.59
CA MET A 1 -22.94 -24.44 20.44
C MET A 1 -22.13 -24.14 19.19
N VAL A 2 -21.68 -25.17 18.48
CA VAL A 2 -21.03 -25.02 17.18
C VAL A 2 -22.13 -25.22 16.14
N VAL A 3 -22.43 -24.20 15.35
CA VAL A 3 -23.31 -24.35 14.19
C VAL A 3 -22.43 -24.61 12.97
N VAL A 4 -22.48 -25.84 12.44
CA VAL A 4 -21.87 -26.20 11.17
C VAL A 4 -22.97 -26.12 10.10
N GLY A 5 -22.85 -25.17 9.17
CA GLY A 5 -23.72 -25.05 8.01
C GLY A 5 -23.19 -25.84 6.80
N PRO A 6 -24.05 -26.26 5.85
CA PRO A 6 -23.68 -27.15 4.76
C PRO A 6 -22.94 -26.40 3.63
N GLN A 7 -22.03 -27.11 2.95
CA GLN A 7 -21.21 -26.59 1.84
C GLN A 7 -22.03 -26.44 0.54
N GLY A 8 -21.75 -25.39 -0.24
CA GLY A 8 -22.24 -25.21 -1.62
C GLY A 8 -21.52 -24.06 -2.34
N LEU A 9 -20.83 -24.39 -3.44
CA LEU A 9 -20.03 -23.52 -4.32
C LEU A 9 -20.90 -22.92 -5.46
N ASP A 10 -20.57 -21.71 -5.96
CA ASP A 10 -20.36 -21.38 -7.40
C ASP A 10 -20.34 -19.84 -7.66
N HIS A 11 -19.18 -19.28 -8.04
CA HIS A 11 -19.00 -18.42 -9.24
C HIS A 11 -17.51 -17.99 -9.38
N PRO A 12 -17.00 -17.81 -10.62
CA PRO A 12 -15.57 -17.80 -10.92
C PRO A 12 -14.97 -16.39 -10.96
N VAL A 13 -13.80 -16.20 -10.35
CA VAL A 13 -12.88 -15.10 -10.69
C VAL A 13 -11.66 -15.71 -11.38
N GLY A 14 -11.59 -15.55 -12.70
CA GLY A 14 -10.40 -15.87 -13.47
C GLY A 14 -9.28 -14.90 -13.11
N GLN A 15 -8.09 -15.42 -12.78
CA GLN A 15 -6.98 -15.57 -13.74
C GLN A 15 -5.67 -15.98 -13.00
N GLN A 16 -5.25 -17.25 -13.18
CA GLN A 16 -3.86 -17.81 -13.19
C GLN A 16 -2.91 -17.49 -12.01
N GLY A 17 -2.33 -18.41 -11.23
CA GLY A 17 -2.21 -19.87 -11.25
C GLY A 17 -1.03 -20.27 -10.35
N GLY A 18 -1.22 -21.31 -9.52
CA GLY A 18 -0.11 -22.15 -9.02
C GLY A 18 0.66 -21.75 -7.76
N GLU A 19 0.02 -21.34 -6.65
CA GLU A 19 0.55 -21.41 -5.27
C GLU A 19 -0.60 -21.10 -4.29
N GLY A 20 -1.54 -22.04 -4.18
CA GLY A 20 -2.74 -21.87 -3.37
C GLY A 20 -2.44 -22.05 -1.89
N ASP A 21 -2.34 -20.94 -1.16
CA ASP A 21 -3.07 -20.63 0.10
C ASP A 21 -2.28 -19.72 1.07
N VAL A 22 -1.02 -19.38 0.76
CA VAL A 22 -0.16 -18.68 1.74
C VAL A 22 -0.59 -17.23 1.99
N CYS A 23 -1.04 -16.52 0.95
CA CYS A 23 -1.57 -15.16 1.06
C CYS A 23 -3.11 -15.11 1.10
N SER A 24 -3.78 -16.26 1.03
CA SER A 24 -5.23 -16.35 0.99
C SER A 24 -5.82 -15.87 2.32
N GLY A 25 -6.71 -14.87 2.28
CA GLY A 25 -7.29 -14.27 3.48
C GLY A 25 -6.39 -13.28 4.24
N MET A 26 -5.13 -13.09 3.82
CA MET A 26 -4.28 -12.03 4.38
C MET A 26 -4.64 -10.69 3.74
N THR A 27 -5.05 -9.73 4.57
CA THR A 27 -5.24 -8.34 4.16
C THR A 27 -4.03 -7.52 4.58
N CYS A 28 -3.44 -6.78 3.63
CA CYS A 28 -2.28 -5.94 3.85
C CYS A 28 -2.69 -4.46 3.82
N GLU A 29 -2.27 -3.70 4.82
CA GLU A 29 -2.64 -2.30 4.99
C GLU A 29 -1.64 -1.35 4.31
N TYR A 30 -2.00 -0.07 4.23
CA TYR A 30 -1.12 1.02 3.77
C TYR A 30 -0.57 0.84 2.34
N GLY A 31 -1.31 0.14 1.47
CA GLY A 31 -0.90 -0.13 0.10
C GLY A 31 0.23 -1.17 -0.04
N SER A 32 0.45 -1.99 1.00
CA SER A 32 1.39 -3.11 0.92
C SER A 32 0.76 -4.33 0.23
N THR A 33 1.60 -5.18 -0.35
CA THR A 33 1.19 -6.41 -1.06
C THR A 33 1.70 -7.63 -0.31
N CYS A 34 0.87 -8.66 -0.18
CA CYS A 34 1.29 -9.94 0.37
C CYS A 34 2.32 -10.60 -0.56
N THR A 35 3.45 -10.99 0.01
CA THR A 35 4.52 -11.69 -0.69
C THR A 35 5.03 -12.83 0.17
N VAL A 36 5.37 -13.95 -0.47
CA VAL A 36 5.98 -15.09 0.20
C VAL A 36 7.50 -14.90 0.20
N LEU A 37 8.12 -14.96 1.37
CA LEU A 37 9.58 -14.88 1.49
C LEU A 37 10.22 -16.27 1.31
N ARG A 38 11.56 -16.33 1.37
CA ARG A 38 12.33 -17.58 1.20
C ARG A 38 12.01 -18.67 2.24
N ASP A 39 11.44 -18.28 3.37
CA ASP A 39 10.99 -19.19 4.44
C ASP A 39 9.59 -19.77 4.16
N GLY A 40 8.95 -19.41 3.04
CA GLY A 40 7.61 -19.86 2.69
C GLY A 40 6.49 -19.16 3.47
N LEU A 41 6.81 -18.13 4.28
CA LEU A 41 5.83 -17.42 5.09
C LEU A 41 5.29 -16.16 4.38
N PRO A 42 3.99 -15.84 4.51
CA PRO A 42 3.42 -14.62 3.95
C PRO A 42 3.87 -13.41 4.76
N ARG A 43 4.28 -12.35 4.06
CA ARG A 43 4.54 -11.04 4.65
C ARG A 43 3.99 -9.94 3.77
N CYS A 44 3.37 -8.94 4.39
CA CYS A 44 3.03 -7.68 3.73
C CYS A 44 4.33 -6.91 3.42
N SER A 45 4.49 -6.52 2.17
CA SER A 45 5.68 -5.81 1.70
C SER A 45 5.32 -4.58 0.87
N CYS A 46 6.07 -3.51 1.06
CA CYS A 46 5.89 -2.24 0.34
C CYS A 46 6.60 -2.27 -1.01
N LYS A 47 6.03 -3.01 -1.96
CA LYS A 47 6.56 -3.13 -3.33
C LYS A 47 5.78 -2.25 -4.31
N LEU A 48 5.72 -0.96 -4.03
CA LEU A 48 5.19 0.03 -4.97
C LEU A 48 6.29 0.44 -5.95
N ASP A 49 6.11 0.26 -7.26
CA ASP A 49 7.02 0.79 -8.28
C ASP A 49 6.57 2.19 -8.74
N CYS A 50 7.43 3.18 -8.56
CA CYS A 50 7.20 4.58 -8.90
C CYS A 50 8.11 5.07 -10.03
N SER A 51 8.86 4.17 -10.69
CA SER A 51 9.94 4.54 -11.62
C SER A 51 9.44 5.25 -12.88
N ASN A 52 8.22 4.93 -13.33
CA ASN A 52 7.59 5.52 -14.52
C ASN A 52 6.49 6.54 -14.17
N VAL A 53 6.45 7.01 -12.92
CA VAL A 53 5.46 8.00 -12.48
C VAL A 53 6.05 9.41 -12.63
N PRO A 54 5.41 10.32 -13.39
CA PRO A 54 5.88 11.69 -13.55
C PRO A 54 6.07 12.41 -12.21
N GLN A 55 6.96 13.41 -12.19
CA GLN A 55 7.06 14.32 -11.06
C GLN A 55 5.86 15.27 -11.07
N SER A 56 5.09 15.25 -9.99
CA SER A 56 3.91 16.07 -9.77
C SER A 56 3.84 16.31 -8.26
N PRO A 57 4.50 17.36 -7.74
CA PRO A 57 4.67 17.54 -6.31
C PRO A 57 3.34 17.56 -5.56
N VAL A 58 3.29 16.88 -4.41
CA VAL A 58 2.11 16.82 -3.54
C VAL A 58 2.48 17.14 -2.10
N CYS A 59 1.54 17.73 -1.36
CA CYS A 59 1.61 17.91 0.08
C CYS A 59 0.86 16.77 0.77
N ALA A 60 1.50 16.16 1.77
CA ALA A 60 0.91 15.06 2.53
C ALA A 60 0.43 15.50 3.92
N SER A 61 -0.31 14.61 4.60
CA SER A 61 -0.87 14.84 5.94
C SER A 61 0.16 14.98 7.06
N ASP A 62 1.42 14.61 6.80
CA ASP A 62 2.55 14.88 7.70
C ASP A 62 3.24 16.22 7.42
N LEU A 63 2.61 17.08 6.62
CA LEU A 63 3.08 18.41 6.23
C LEU A 63 4.41 18.40 5.48
N LYS A 64 4.73 17.28 4.79
CA LYS A 64 5.90 17.13 3.94
C LYS A 64 5.51 17.14 2.46
N MET A 65 6.38 17.73 1.63
CA MET A 65 6.27 17.59 0.18
C MET A 65 6.86 16.27 -0.30
N TYR A 66 6.17 15.65 -1.26
CA TYR A 66 6.63 14.48 -1.98
C TYR A 66 6.69 14.79 -3.47
N SER A 67 7.69 14.24 -4.19
CA SER A 67 7.87 14.52 -5.62
C SER A 67 6.72 14.03 -6.48
N ASN A 68 5.97 13.03 -6.01
CA ASN A 68 4.68 12.61 -6.56
C ASN A 68 3.90 11.78 -5.52
N GLU A 69 2.62 11.53 -5.82
CA GLU A 69 1.71 10.74 -4.98
C GLU A 69 2.19 9.29 -4.78
N CYS A 70 2.81 8.66 -5.79
CA CYS A 70 3.33 7.30 -5.65
C CYS A 70 4.40 7.21 -4.56
N LEU A 71 5.32 8.17 -4.53
CA LEU A 71 6.36 8.25 -3.49
C LEU A 71 5.76 8.57 -2.12
N MET A 72 4.71 9.39 -2.05
CA MET A 72 3.96 9.62 -0.81
C MET A 72 3.37 8.30 -0.28
N ILE A 73 2.67 7.53 -1.12
CA ILE A 73 2.07 6.26 -0.71
C ILE A 73 3.15 5.24 -0.31
N ARG A 74 4.26 5.16 -1.07
CA ARG A 74 5.38 4.27 -0.75
C ARG A 74 5.96 4.59 0.63
N GLU A 75 6.15 5.86 0.95
CA GLU A 75 6.65 6.30 2.25
C GLU A 75 5.65 5.96 3.37
N GLY A 76 4.36 6.22 3.16
CA GLY A 76 3.30 5.84 4.10
C GLY A 76 3.29 4.34 4.38
N CYS A 77 3.41 3.52 3.33
CA CYS A 77 3.54 2.07 3.44
C CYS A 77 4.73 1.67 4.31
N GLN A 78 5.92 2.19 4.04
CA GLN A 78 7.15 1.85 4.77
C GLN A 78 7.08 2.24 6.25
N ARG A 79 6.40 3.37 6.54
CA ARG A 79 6.20 3.87 7.90
C ARG A 79 4.99 3.27 8.61
N GLN A 80 4.17 2.46 7.93
CA GLN A 80 2.90 1.95 8.43
C GLN A 80 1.96 3.06 8.91
N VAL A 81 1.89 4.14 8.13
CA VAL A 81 0.97 5.27 8.36
C VAL A 81 0.23 5.60 7.08
N GLU A 82 -1.04 5.99 7.22
CA GLU A 82 -1.82 6.49 6.09
C GLU A 82 -1.44 7.95 5.82
N LEU A 83 -0.71 8.20 4.73
CA LEU A 83 -0.46 9.55 4.24
C LEU A 83 -1.56 9.95 3.26
N ARG A 84 -2.20 11.09 3.53
CA ARG A 84 -3.29 11.63 2.71
C ARG A 84 -2.86 12.92 2.03
N LEU A 85 -3.36 13.16 0.84
CA LEU A 85 -3.18 14.43 0.14
C LEU A 85 -3.75 15.59 0.95
N ARG A 86 -3.05 16.72 0.90
CA ARG A 86 -3.41 17.98 1.53
C ARG A 86 -3.23 19.13 0.53
N PRO A 87 -3.92 20.27 0.74
CA PRO A 87 -3.64 21.50 -0.02
C PRO A 87 -2.14 21.82 -0.01
N LEU A 88 -1.58 22.15 -1.18
CA LEU A 88 -0.13 22.40 -1.35
C LEU A 88 0.39 23.49 -0.42
N GLU A 89 -0.43 24.53 -0.21
CA GLU A 89 -0.17 25.67 0.69
C GLU A 89 0.18 25.26 2.13
N LEU A 90 -0.25 24.08 2.60
CA LEU A 90 0.08 23.59 3.95
C LEU A 90 1.54 23.13 4.09
N CYS A 91 2.19 22.77 2.98
CA CYS A 91 3.59 22.34 2.94
C CYS A 91 4.52 23.38 2.31
N GLU A 92 4.01 24.35 1.54
CA GLU A 92 4.80 25.47 1.00
C GLU A 92 5.40 26.36 2.12
N GLY A 93 4.88 26.22 3.34
CA GLY A 93 5.32 26.88 4.56
C GLY A 93 6.64 26.39 5.19
N THR A 94 7.38 25.44 4.61
CA THR A 94 8.57 24.85 5.27
C THR A 94 9.87 25.00 4.48
N TRP A 95 9.85 25.69 3.34
CA TRP A 95 10.99 25.79 2.42
C TRP A 95 11.81 27.09 2.55
N TRP A 96 11.36 28.04 3.37
CA TRP A 96 11.95 29.38 3.53
C TRP A 96 12.89 29.52 4.73
N MET A 97 13.34 28.41 5.31
CA MET A 97 14.42 28.40 6.32
C MET A 97 15.81 28.09 5.72
N HIS A 98 15.98 28.24 4.40
CA HIS A 98 17.27 28.21 3.73
C HIS A 98 17.57 29.57 3.07
N ASP A 99 17.68 30.63 3.89
CA ASP A 99 18.50 31.81 3.58
C ASP A 99 19.70 31.83 4.54
#